data_AF-A0AAU9X8I0-F1
#
_entry.id   AF-A0AAU9X8I0-F1
#
_cell.length_a   1.000
_cell.length_b   1.000
_cell.length_c   1.000
_cell.angle_alpha   90.00
_cell.angle_beta   90.00
_cell.angle_gamma   90.00
#
_symmetry.space_group_name_H-M   'P 1'
#
loop_
_entity.id
_entity.type
_entity.pdbx_description
1 polymer ?
#
loop_
_entity_poly.entity_id
_entity_poly.type
_entity_poly.pdbx_seq_one_letter_code
_entity_poly.pdbx_strand_id
1 'polypeptide(L)'
;MLSLTFMLLLVVELGWAAQCDKWSGPAGTVECIQLRSYNNEYQWGTCVTDAYMKQKSNQKHQCIDRTATYCWYQCMLEVHNKNYGSVTSDCYCTPSNPTSYPNTLTPTTLLPPECYSPPGDSCDWYRNCLERRYPCEATSNGYAVKYAEHFCKLYDQNFGKFSPIGRNWVNEVRKCLQVSLVPLLRPWVDDPTCEEIREKAFASHTPCNVNPGNGVSSVCDLDCSDYLQIFWTIKGSFVKVDTLWESLKGIWNIGEKCGLSANIKKCAQLIIFLNLMVNKNKFLNSFLNLMLKVDSQMELAQPLRVP
;
A
#
# COMPACT_ATOMS: atom_id res chain seq x y z
N MET A 1 -7.87 -0.10 -63.87
CA MET A 1 -8.13 -1.37 -63.16
C MET A 1 -7.03 -1.48 -62.11
N LEU A 2 -7.21 -0.99 -60.87
CA LEU A 2 -7.86 -1.70 -59.75
C LEU A 2 -7.45 -3.20 -59.73
N SER A 3 -6.93 -3.80 -58.67
CA SER A 3 -6.81 -3.42 -57.26
C SER A 3 -6.12 -4.57 -56.51
N LEU A 4 -5.56 -4.28 -55.33
CA LEU A 4 -5.50 -5.18 -54.16
C LEU A 4 -4.67 -6.48 -54.24
N THR A 5 -3.38 -6.40 -53.88
CA THR A 5 -2.70 -7.46 -53.11
C THR A 5 -1.72 -6.85 -52.12
N PHE A 6 -2.23 -6.01 -51.23
CA PHE A 6 -1.52 -5.47 -50.07
C PHE A 6 -2.49 -5.58 -48.90
N MET A 7 -2.61 -6.77 -48.30
CA MET A 7 -3.33 -7.07 -47.04
C MET A 7 -3.50 -8.59 -46.93
N LEU A 8 -2.54 -9.30 -46.34
CA LEU A 8 -2.76 -10.62 -45.71
C LEU A 8 -1.48 -11.12 -45.01
N LEU A 9 -0.91 -10.28 -44.14
CA LEU A 9 0.01 -10.71 -43.08
C LEU A 9 -0.35 -10.04 -41.74
N LEU A 10 -1.63 -9.68 -41.55
CA LEU A 10 -2.22 -9.57 -40.22
C LEU A 10 -2.63 -10.98 -39.81
N VAL A 11 -1.63 -11.77 -39.42
CA VAL A 11 -1.87 -13.01 -38.69
C VAL A 11 -2.47 -12.61 -37.36
N VAL A 12 -3.76 -12.91 -37.26
CA VAL A 12 -4.61 -13.00 -36.09
C VAL A 12 -3.82 -13.42 -34.83
N GLU A 13 -3.38 -12.45 -34.03
CA GLU A 13 -3.15 -12.65 -32.59
C GLU A 13 -4.50 -12.49 -31.87
N LEU A 14 -5.44 -13.40 -32.15
CA LEU A 14 -6.64 -13.57 -31.33
C LEU A 14 -6.47 -14.87 -30.55
N GLY A 15 -6.29 -14.74 -29.23
CA GLY A 15 -6.84 -15.74 -28.31
C GLY A 15 -5.90 -16.79 -27.71
N TRP A 16 -4.61 -16.51 -27.52
CA TRP A 16 -3.91 -17.19 -26.41
C TRP A 16 -4.22 -16.37 -25.17
N ALA A 17 -5.01 -16.92 -24.25
CA ALA A 17 -5.19 -16.31 -22.93
C ALA A 17 -3.80 -15.92 -22.39
N ALA A 18 -3.62 -14.65 -22.01
CA ALA A 18 -2.32 -14.13 -21.63
C ALA A 18 -1.77 -14.94 -20.44
N GLN A 19 -0.90 -15.90 -20.71
CA GLN A 19 -0.28 -16.70 -19.68
C GLN A 19 0.65 -15.78 -18.87
N CYS A 20 0.74 -15.98 -17.56
CA CYS A 20 1.69 -15.25 -16.73
C CYS A 20 3.13 -15.66 -17.10
N ASP A 21 3.71 -15.03 -18.12
CA ASP A 21 5.08 -15.28 -18.52
C ASP A 21 6.03 -14.83 -17.42
N LYS A 22 6.99 -15.69 -17.07
CA LYS A 22 7.85 -15.45 -15.91
C LYS A 22 8.79 -14.26 -16.05
N TRP A 23 9.02 -13.75 -17.26
CA TRP A 23 9.92 -12.65 -17.55
C TRP A 23 9.17 -11.37 -17.94
N SER A 24 8.11 -11.50 -18.74
CA SER A 24 7.37 -10.35 -19.29
C SER A 24 6.00 -10.10 -18.66
N GLY A 25 5.46 -11.02 -17.86
CA GLY A 25 4.11 -10.90 -17.30
C GLY A 25 3.04 -10.90 -18.40
N PRO A 26 2.05 -9.99 -18.37
CA PRO A 26 1.98 -8.77 -17.56
C PRO A 26 1.30 -8.96 -16.19
N ALA A 27 1.59 -8.06 -15.25
CA ALA A 27 0.87 -8.01 -13.99
C ALA A 27 -0.61 -7.61 -14.20
N GLY A 28 -1.50 -8.22 -13.43
CA GLY A 28 -2.95 -7.96 -13.49
C GLY A 28 -3.76 -8.99 -14.26
N THR A 29 -3.11 -9.84 -15.07
CA THR A 29 -3.80 -10.97 -15.68
C THR A 29 -4.32 -11.91 -14.60
N VAL A 30 -5.59 -12.31 -14.70
CA VAL A 30 -6.24 -13.23 -13.76
C VAL A 30 -6.65 -14.51 -14.46
N GLU A 31 -6.56 -15.63 -13.74
CA GLU A 31 -6.99 -16.93 -14.24
C GLU A 31 -7.57 -17.78 -13.11
N CYS A 32 -8.45 -18.71 -13.46
CA CYS A 32 -8.97 -19.71 -12.54
C CYS A 32 -8.07 -20.94 -12.57
N ILE A 33 -7.17 -21.06 -11.58
CA ILE A 33 -6.13 -22.09 -11.55
C ILE A 33 -6.49 -23.23 -10.61
N GLN A 34 -6.20 -24.47 -11.03
CA GLN A 34 -6.37 -25.67 -10.22
C GLN A 34 -5.03 -26.07 -9.61
N LEU A 35 -4.99 -26.29 -8.29
CA LEU A 35 -3.75 -26.61 -7.58
C LEU A 35 -3.92 -27.80 -6.64
N ARG A 36 -2.97 -28.73 -6.69
CA ARG A 36 -2.98 -29.96 -5.87
C ARG A 36 -2.94 -29.68 -4.37
N SER A 37 -2.22 -28.64 -3.94
CA SER A 37 -2.16 -28.26 -2.51
C SER A 37 -3.51 -27.82 -1.96
N TYR A 38 -4.46 -27.47 -2.82
CA TYR A 38 -5.82 -27.09 -2.44
C TYR A 38 -6.86 -28.13 -2.84
N ASN A 39 -6.57 -29.41 -2.60
CA ASN A 39 -7.48 -30.53 -2.89
C ASN A 39 -7.92 -30.63 -4.37
N ASN A 40 -7.14 -30.07 -5.29
CA ASN A 40 -7.52 -29.91 -6.71
C ASN A 40 -8.79 -29.04 -6.91
N GLU A 41 -9.10 -28.16 -5.96
CA GLU A 41 -10.12 -27.12 -6.11
C GLU A 41 -9.57 -25.97 -6.97
N TYR A 42 -10.47 -25.28 -7.66
CA TYR A 42 -10.16 -24.12 -8.48
C TYR A 42 -10.20 -22.84 -7.64
N GLN A 43 -9.23 -21.95 -7.87
CA GLN A 43 -9.21 -20.64 -7.23
C GLN A 43 -8.68 -19.56 -8.17
N TRP A 44 -8.99 -18.30 -7.87
CA TRP A 44 -8.39 -17.19 -8.58
C TRP A 44 -6.88 -17.11 -8.34
N GLY A 45 -6.13 -16.91 -9.42
CA GLY A 45 -4.74 -16.50 -9.41
C GLY A 45 -4.58 -15.18 -10.17
N THR A 46 -3.68 -14.32 -9.71
CA THR A 46 -3.28 -13.11 -10.45
C THR A 46 -1.79 -13.13 -10.76
N CYS A 47 -1.44 -12.83 -12.01
CA CYS A 47 -0.06 -12.59 -12.40
C CYS A 47 0.42 -11.30 -11.75
N VAL A 48 1.52 -11.39 -10.99
CA VAL A 48 2.13 -10.26 -10.29
C VAL A 48 3.63 -10.41 -10.29
N THR A 49 4.34 -9.33 -9.98
CA THR A 49 5.79 -9.41 -9.79
C THR A 49 6.16 -10.14 -8.49
N ASP A 50 7.32 -10.80 -8.47
CA ASP A 50 7.92 -11.35 -7.26
C ASP A 50 8.12 -10.26 -6.19
N ALA A 51 8.50 -9.06 -6.62
CA ALA A 51 8.63 -7.88 -5.76
C ALA A 51 7.32 -7.51 -5.05
N TYR A 52 6.19 -7.53 -5.78
CA TYR A 52 4.86 -7.32 -5.18
C TYR A 52 4.56 -8.39 -4.13
N MET A 53 4.78 -9.67 -4.45
CA MET A 53 4.49 -10.79 -3.56
C MET A 53 5.29 -10.71 -2.26
N LYS A 54 6.59 -10.43 -2.37
CA LYS A 54 7.49 -10.20 -1.24
C LYS A 54 7.04 -9.03 -0.38
N GLN A 55 6.71 -7.89 -1.00
CA GLN A 55 6.24 -6.72 -0.28
C GLN A 55 4.91 -6.99 0.45
N LYS A 56 3.92 -7.53 -0.25
CA LYS A 56 2.56 -7.78 0.26
C LYS A 56 2.52 -8.77 1.43
N SER A 57 3.42 -9.74 1.41
CA SER A 57 3.48 -10.84 2.38
C SER A 57 4.46 -10.60 3.52
N ASN A 58 5.13 -9.44 3.55
CA ASN A 58 6.27 -9.19 4.42
C ASN A 58 7.35 -10.29 4.30
N GLN A 59 7.79 -10.52 3.06
CA GLN A 59 8.82 -11.48 2.64
C GLN A 59 8.48 -12.96 2.85
N LYS A 60 7.26 -13.28 3.31
CA LYS A 60 6.85 -14.68 3.51
C LYS A 60 6.62 -15.42 2.20
N HIS A 61 6.16 -14.71 1.18
CA HIS A 61 5.80 -15.26 -0.12
C HIS A 61 6.74 -14.70 -1.19
N GLN A 62 7.02 -15.52 -2.19
CA GLN A 62 7.82 -15.20 -3.36
C GLN A 62 7.52 -16.24 -4.44
N CYS A 63 7.95 -15.97 -5.68
CA CYS A 63 7.81 -16.92 -6.76
C CYS A 63 8.54 -18.25 -6.45
N ILE A 64 7.94 -19.36 -6.86
CA ILE A 64 8.53 -20.69 -6.69
C ILE A 64 9.82 -20.79 -7.50
N ASP A 65 9.76 -20.41 -8.78
CA ASP A 65 10.95 -20.20 -9.61
C ASP A 65 11.63 -18.90 -9.14
N ARG A 66 12.83 -19.03 -8.55
CA ARG A 66 13.60 -17.89 -8.02
C ARG A 66 14.16 -16.98 -9.09
N THR A 67 14.12 -17.41 -10.35
CA THR A 67 14.54 -16.60 -11.49
C THR A 67 13.38 -15.79 -12.08
N ALA A 68 12.14 -16.13 -11.74
CA ALA A 68 10.96 -15.47 -12.27
C ALA A 68 10.82 -14.03 -11.75
N THR A 69 10.56 -13.10 -12.66
CA THR A 69 10.14 -11.73 -12.34
C THR A 69 8.64 -11.70 -12.05
N TYR A 70 7.86 -12.51 -12.77
CA TYR A 70 6.41 -12.63 -12.61
C TYR A 70 6.00 -14.06 -12.29
N CYS A 71 4.95 -14.22 -11.50
CA CYS A 71 4.34 -15.53 -11.26
C CYS A 71 2.89 -15.39 -10.79
N TRP A 72 2.19 -16.51 -10.80
CA TRP A 72 0.84 -16.61 -10.25
C TRP A 72 0.84 -16.46 -8.73
N TYR A 73 0.16 -15.43 -8.25
CA TYR A 73 -0.17 -15.29 -6.84
C TYR A 73 -1.61 -15.71 -6.60
N GLN A 74 -1.77 -16.75 -5.78
CA GLN A 74 -3.05 -17.38 -5.48
C GLN A 74 -3.86 -16.53 -4.51
N CYS A 75 -5.16 -16.39 -4.72
CA CYS A 75 -6.05 -15.66 -3.80
C CYS A 75 -5.93 -16.15 -2.36
N MET A 76 -5.89 -17.48 -2.15
CA MET A 76 -5.73 -18.07 -0.81
C MET A 76 -4.42 -17.67 -0.11
N LEU A 77 -3.33 -17.51 -0.87
CA LEU A 77 -2.08 -17.01 -0.33
C LEU A 77 -2.14 -15.50 -0.08
N GLU A 78 -2.67 -14.72 -1.02
CA GLU A 78 -2.66 -13.27 -0.99
C GLU A 78 -3.55 -12.68 0.11
N VAL A 79 -4.74 -13.26 0.27
CA VAL A 79 -5.81 -12.80 1.16
C VAL A 79 -5.78 -13.54 2.49
N HIS A 80 -5.66 -14.87 2.46
CA HIS A 80 -5.80 -15.72 3.65
C HIS A 80 -4.47 -16.24 4.22
N ASN A 81 -3.34 -15.97 3.54
CA ASN A 81 -2.02 -16.44 3.95
C ASN A 81 -1.99 -17.97 4.18
N LYS A 82 -2.72 -18.74 3.35
CA LYS A 82 -2.77 -20.20 3.38
C LYS A 82 -2.27 -20.75 2.06
N ASN A 83 -1.36 -21.73 2.11
CA ASN A 83 -0.73 -22.36 0.94
C ASN A 83 -1.29 -23.76 0.62
N TYR A 84 -2.22 -24.28 1.41
CA TYR A 84 -2.91 -25.57 1.22
C TYR A 84 -4.27 -25.59 1.94
N GLY A 85 -5.08 -26.62 1.65
CA GLY A 85 -6.39 -26.86 2.25
C GLY A 85 -7.55 -26.51 1.31
N SER A 86 -8.78 -26.45 1.83
CA SER A 86 -9.95 -26.06 1.00
C SER A 86 -9.90 -24.59 0.60
N VAL A 87 -10.35 -24.30 -0.61
CA VAL A 87 -10.50 -22.94 -1.15
C VAL A 87 -11.72 -22.30 -0.50
N THR A 88 -11.55 -21.09 0.01
CA THR A 88 -12.66 -20.32 0.58
C THR A 88 -13.56 -19.77 -0.52
N SER A 89 -14.83 -19.51 -0.21
CA SER A 89 -15.82 -19.11 -1.20
C SER A 89 -15.46 -17.82 -1.95
N ASP A 90 -14.78 -16.88 -1.30
CA ASP A 90 -14.29 -15.64 -1.94
C ASP A 90 -13.18 -15.94 -2.97
N CYS A 91 -12.32 -16.92 -2.72
CA CYS A 91 -11.27 -17.29 -3.66
C CYS A 91 -11.69 -18.29 -4.74
N TYR A 92 -12.88 -18.89 -4.61
CA TYR A 92 -13.38 -19.90 -5.54
C TYR A 92 -13.70 -19.31 -6.93
N CYS A 93 -13.45 -20.10 -7.97
CA CYS A 93 -13.80 -19.76 -9.35
C CYS A 93 -14.11 -21.03 -10.15
N THR A 94 -14.73 -20.88 -11.32
CA THR A 94 -14.96 -21.98 -12.26
C THR A 94 -14.20 -21.74 -13.57
N PRO A 95 -13.62 -22.80 -14.19
CA PRO A 95 -12.85 -22.67 -15.44
C PRO A 95 -13.74 -22.41 -16.67
N SER A 96 -15.07 -22.45 -16.53
CA SER A 96 -16.05 -22.40 -17.61
C SER A 96 -16.25 -21.03 -18.24
N ASN A 97 -15.47 -20.03 -17.87
CA ASN A 97 -15.42 -18.76 -18.54
C ASN A 97 -13.97 -18.27 -18.48
N PRO A 98 -13.25 -18.23 -19.60
CA PRO A 98 -12.05 -17.42 -19.64
C PRO A 98 -12.53 -15.98 -19.55
N THR A 99 -12.78 -15.48 -18.33
CA THR A 99 -12.45 -14.09 -18.06
C THR A 99 -10.94 -14.01 -18.25
N SER A 100 -10.53 -13.91 -19.52
CA SER A 100 -9.54 -12.93 -19.88
C SER A 100 -10.09 -11.61 -19.38
N TYR A 101 -10.09 -11.37 -18.07
CA TYR A 101 -10.30 -10.06 -17.51
C TYR A 101 -8.98 -9.38 -17.87
N PRO A 102 -9.02 -8.54 -18.91
CA PRO A 102 -9.93 -7.39 -18.95
C PRO A 102 -10.87 -7.27 -20.16
N ASN A 103 -11.16 -8.35 -20.90
CA ASN A 103 -11.92 -8.31 -22.14
C ASN A 103 -13.45 -8.18 -21.97
N THR A 104 -13.99 -8.21 -20.75
CA THR A 104 -15.37 -7.78 -20.46
C THR A 104 -15.47 -6.35 -19.92
N LEU A 105 -14.32 -5.68 -19.76
CA LEU A 105 -14.22 -4.28 -19.40
C LEU A 105 -14.15 -3.46 -20.69
N THR A 106 -14.95 -2.40 -20.80
CA THR A 106 -14.80 -1.40 -21.88
C THR A 106 -13.33 -0.94 -21.93
N PRO A 107 -12.75 -0.58 -23.09
CA PRO A 107 -11.33 -0.16 -23.18
C PRO A 107 -10.92 0.93 -22.17
N THR A 108 -11.89 1.70 -21.69
CA THR A 108 -11.77 2.74 -20.66
C THR A 108 -11.53 2.20 -19.22
N THR A 109 -11.84 0.93 -18.94
CA THR A 109 -11.79 0.30 -17.61
C THR A 109 -10.60 -0.65 -17.40
N LEU A 110 -9.81 -0.93 -18.45
CA LEU A 110 -8.55 -1.66 -18.30
C LEU A 110 -7.50 -0.81 -17.57
N LEU A 111 -7.09 -1.28 -16.39
CA LEU A 111 -6.02 -0.71 -15.60
C LEU A 111 -4.65 -1.18 -16.09
N PRO A 112 -3.62 -0.32 -16.12
CA PRO A 112 -2.30 -0.72 -16.56
C PRO A 112 -1.60 -1.67 -15.54
N PRO A 113 -0.58 -2.45 -15.95
CA PRO A 113 0.05 -3.47 -15.09
C PRO A 113 0.60 -2.93 -13.75
N GLU A 114 1.09 -1.70 -13.72
CA GLU A 114 1.56 -1.01 -12.51
C GLU A 114 0.46 -0.85 -11.45
N CYS A 115 -0.83 -0.95 -11.82
CA CYS A 115 -1.91 -0.97 -10.85
C CYS A 115 -1.90 -2.24 -9.99
N TYR A 116 -1.44 -3.37 -10.55
CA TYR A 116 -1.44 -4.68 -9.90
C TYR A 116 -0.07 -5.07 -9.33
N SER A 117 0.98 -4.30 -9.63
CA SER A 117 2.33 -4.43 -9.08
C SER A 117 2.99 -3.04 -9.03
N PRO A 118 2.55 -2.15 -8.12
CA PRO A 118 3.05 -0.79 -8.07
C PRO A 118 4.53 -0.74 -7.74
N PRO A 119 5.34 0.02 -8.50
CA PRO A 119 6.75 0.24 -8.19
C PRO A 119 6.93 1.02 -6.88
N GLY A 120 5.94 1.86 -6.52
CA GLY A 120 5.97 2.68 -5.30
C GLY A 120 6.74 3.99 -5.45
N ASP A 121 7.10 4.40 -6.66
CA ASP A 121 7.84 5.63 -6.95
C ASP A 121 6.94 6.83 -7.30
N SER A 122 5.70 6.58 -7.74
CA SER A 122 4.75 7.63 -8.15
C SER A 122 3.50 7.70 -7.28
N CYS A 123 3.08 8.92 -6.94
CA CYS A 123 1.80 9.19 -6.30
C CYS A 123 0.60 9.05 -7.25
N ASP A 124 0.83 9.05 -8.57
CA ASP A 124 -0.25 8.96 -9.56
C ASP A 124 -0.98 7.62 -9.52
N TRP A 125 -0.42 6.57 -8.90
CA TRP A 125 -1.10 5.29 -8.72
C TRP A 125 -2.49 5.46 -8.08
N TYR A 126 -2.62 6.34 -7.10
CA TYR A 126 -3.92 6.59 -6.44
C TYR A 126 -4.98 7.06 -7.45
N ARG A 127 -4.62 7.98 -8.34
CA ARG A 127 -5.52 8.54 -9.36
C ARG A 127 -5.71 7.60 -10.55
N ASN A 128 -4.63 7.04 -11.08
CA ASN A 128 -4.65 6.27 -12.32
C ASN A 128 -5.11 4.82 -12.15
N CYS A 129 -5.06 4.31 -10.92
CA CYS A 129 -5.47 2.94 -10.58
C CYS A 129 -6.69 2.91 -9.67
N LEU A 130 -6.56 3.43 -8.45
CA LEU A 130 -7.60 3.27 -7.43
C LEU A 130 -8.84 4.11 -7.74
N GLU A 131 -8.70 5.42 -8.00
CA GLU A 131 -9.82 6.29 -8.39
C GLU A 131 -10.43 5.87 -9.74
N ARG A 132 -9.58 5.47 -10.70
CA ARG A 132 -10.05 5.00 -12.00
C ARG A 132 -10.94 3.77 -11.89
N ARG A 133 -10.64 2.85 -10.95
CA ARG A 133 -11.47 1.66 -10.69
C ARG A 133 -12.69 1.97 -9.83
N TYR A 134 -12.53 2.89 -8.87
CA TYR A 134 -13.53 3.28 -7.89
C TYR A 134 -13.65 4.80 -7.83
N PRO A 135 -14.51 5.41 -8.66
CA PRO A 135 -14.70 6.86 -8.69
C PRO A 135 -15.37 7.38 -7.42
N CYS A 136 -14.60 7.55 -6.35
CA CYS A 136 -15.08 8.02 -5.07
C CYS A 136 -15.29 9.53 -5.00
N GLU A 137 -14.75 10.27 -5.98
CA GLU A 137 -14.79 11.74 -6.08
C GLU A 137 -16.17 12.38 -5.94
N ALA A 138 -17.26 11.69 -6.29
CA ALA A 138 -18.62 12.22 -6.22
C ALA A 138 -19.26 12.14 -4.81
N THR A 139 -18.56 11.57 -3.82
CA THR A 139 -19.10 11.33 -2.48
C THR A 139 -18.34 12.14 -1.43
N SER A 140 -18.93 12.36 -0.24
CA SER A 140 -18.19 12.87 0.94
C SER A 140 -16.99 11.99 1.33
N ASN A 141 -16.91 10.78 0.77
CA ASN A 141 -15.84 9.79 0.94
C ASN A 141 -14.76 9.85 -0.16
N GLY A 142 -14.90 10.68 -1.20
CA GLY A 142 -13.84 11.03 -2.18
C GLY A 142 -12.58 11.63 -1.53
N TYR A 143 -12.69 11.86 -0.23
CA TYR A 143 -11.61 12.08 0.71
C TYR A 143 -10.48 11.06 0.58
N ALA A 144 -10.72 9.75 0.56
CA ALA A 144 -9.66 8.75 0.77
C ALA A 144 -8.55 8.77 -0.29
N VAL A 145 -8.94 8.82 -1.58
CA VAL A 145 -7.98 8.75 -2.69
C VAL A 145 -7.26 10.07 -2.91
N LYS A 146 -7.99 11.20 -2.90
CA LYS A 146 -7.40 12.55 -2.93
C LYS A 146 -6.50 12.81 -1.72
N TYR A 147 -6.88 12.30 -0.56
CA TYR A 147 -6.08 12.42 0.66
C TYR A 147 -4.78 11.63 0.54
N ALA A 148 -4.85 10.34 0.17
CA ALA A 148 -3.64 9.54 0.00
C ALA A 148 -2.68 10.13 -1.05
N GLU A 149 -3.19 10.55 -2.21
CA GLU A 149 -2.39 11.21 -3.25
C GLU A 149 -1.80 12.55 -2.74
N HIS A 150 -2.60 13.37 -2.05
CA HIS A 150 -2.15 14.65 -1.51
C HIS A 150 -0.98 14.48 -0.54
N PHE A 151 -1.08 13.57 0.43
CA PHE A 151 0.00 13.32 1.39
C PHE A 151 1.22 12.74 0.70
N CYS A 152 1.02 11.79 -0.22
CA CYS A 152 2.10 11.25 -1.03
C CYS A 152 2.89 12.38 -1.73
N LYS A 153 2.18 13.33 -2.37
CA LYS A 153 2.81 14.49 -3.05
C LYS A 153 3.51 15.44 -2.08
N LEU A 154 3.00 15.63 -0.86
CA LEU A 154 3.71 16.42 0.17
C LEU A 154 5.06 15.79 0.51
N TYR A 155 5.12 14.47 0.63
CA TYR A 155 6.39 13.76 0.85
C TYR A 155 7.32 13.87 -0.36
N ASP A 156 6.82 13.79 -1.59
CA ASP A 156 7.62 14.03 -2.80
C ASP A 156 8.25 15.43 -2.82
N GLN A 157 7.44 16.45 -2.56
CA GLN A 157 7.89 17.85 -2.56
C GLN A 157 8.95 18.13 -1.48
N ASN A 158 8.94 17.35 -0.40
CA ASN A 158 9.88 17.49 0.71
C ASN A 158 10.94 16.38 0.74
N PHE A 159 10.99 15.49 -0.25
CA PHE A 159 11.81 14.29 -0.25
C PHE A 159 13.30 14.58 -0.02
N GLY A 160 13.82 15.64 -0.67
CA GLY A 160 15.22 16.06 -0.52
C GLY A 160 15.61 16.55 0.88
N LYS A 161 14.64 16.80 1.77
CA LYS A 161 14.90 17.28 3.15
C LYS A 161 15.05 16.14 4.16
N PHE A 162 14.68 14.92 3.79
CA PHE A 162 14.88 13.74 4.62
C PHE A 162 16.34 13.28 4.56
N SER A 163 16.82 12.62 5.61
CA SER A 163 18.10 11.91 5.61
C SER A 163 18.10 10.79 4.55
N PRO A 164 19.26 10.20 4.20
CA PRO A 164 19.27 9.01 3.34
C PRO A 164 18.39 7.86 3.87
N ILE A 165 18.37 7.65 5.19
CA ILE A 165 17.53 6.63 5.86
C ILE A 165 16.05 7.04 5.74
N GLY A 166 15.72 8.29 6.05
CA GLY A 166 14.37 8.83 5.95
C GLY A 166 13.81 8.78 4.52
N ARG A 167 14.63 9.05 3.50
CA ARG A 167 14.24 8.93 2.09
C ARG A 167 13.93 7.48 1.71
N ASN A 168 14.75 6.53 2.15
CA ASN A 168 14.47 5.11 1.94
C ASN A 168 13.15 4.71 2.61
N TRP A 169 12.93 5.15 3.85
CA TRP A 169 11.68 4.94 4.57
C TRP A 169 10.47 5.55 3.84
N VAL A 170 10.55 6.79 3.35
CA VAL A 170 9.44 7.43 2.61
C VAL A 170 9.04 6.62 1.38
N ASN A 171 10.01 6.16 0.58
CA ASN A 171 9.74 5.37 -0.62
C ASN A 171 9.08 4.03 -0.30
N GLU A 172 9.60 3.34 0.71
CA GLU A 172 9.14 1.99 1.06
C GLU A 172 7.77 2.03 1.78
N VAL A 173 7.52 3.06 2.61
CA VAL A 173 6.17 3.32 3.16
C VAL A 173 5.19 3.58 2.02
N ARG A 174 5.52 4.45 1.06
CA ARG A 174 4.66 4.75 -0.09
C ARG A 174 4.31 3.47 -0.86
N LYS A 175 5.33 2.67 -1.19
CA LYS A 175 5.15 1.40 -1.86
C LYS A 175 4.27 0.46 -1.06
N CYS A 176 4.52 0.29 0.23
CA CYS A 176 3.72 -0.55 1.11
C CYS A 176 2.25 -0.13 1.13
N LEU A 177 1.97 1.18 1.26
CA LEU A 177 0.61 1.72 1.26
C LEU A 177 -0.12 1.37 -0.04
N GLN A 178 0.52 1.56 -1.20
CA GLN A 178 -0.07 1.19 -2.50
C GLN A 178 -0.30 -0.32 -2.60
N VAL A 179 0.72 -1.14 -2.28
CA VAL A 179 0.64 -2.61 -2.30
C VAL A 179 -0.49 -3.13 -1.40
N SER A 180 -0.72 -2.51 -0.24
CA SER A 180 -1.78 -2.91 0.68
C SER A 180 -3.19 -2.74 0.11
N LEU A 181 -3.35 -1.84 -0.87
CA LEU A 181 -4.62 -1.51 -1.51
C LEU A 181 -4.84 -2.27 -2.83
N VAL A 182 -3.79 -2.79 -3.46
CA VAL A 182 -3.89 -3.62 -4.69
C VAL A 182 -4.92 -4.76 -4.57
N PRO A 183 -5.10 -5.47 -3.43
CA PRO A 183 -6.12 -6.50 -3.32
C PRO A 183 -7.55 -6.00 -3.60
N LEU A 184 -7.84 -4.70 -3.45
CA LEU A 184 -9.14 -4.14 -3.82
C LEU A 184 -9.40 -4.22 -5.32
N LEU A 185 -8.36 -4.25 -6.16
CA LEU A 185 -8.49 -4.29 -7.63
C LEU A 185 -8.75 -5.70 -8.17
N ARG A 186 -8.90 -6.70 -7.29
CA ARG A 186 -9.03 -8.10 -7.66
C ARG A 186 -10.47 -8.46 -8.01
N PRO A 187 -10.69 -9.43 -8.91
CA PRO A 187 -12.05 -9.80 -9.35
C PRO A 187 -12.89 -10.48 -8.26
N TRP A 188 -12.26 -10.96 -7.18
CA TRP A 188 -12.94 -11.60 -6.04
C TRP A 188 -13.30 -10.63 -4.92
N VAL A 189 -13.07 -9.33 -5.10
CA VAL A 189 -13.56 -8.32 -4.17
C VAL A 189 -14.83 -7.73 -4.77
N ASP A 190 -15.95 -7.98 -4.11
CA ASP A 190 -17.26 -7.43 -4.48
C ASP A 190 -17.21 -5.90 -4.33
N ASP A 191 -17.46 -5.18 -5.43
CA ASP A 191 -17.32 -3.72 -5.59
C ASP A 191 -17.44 -2.92 -4.27
N PRO A 192 -16.30 -2.63 -3.60
CA PRO A 192 -16.31 -2.05 -2.27
C PRO A 192 -16.80 -0.61 -2.32
N THR A 193 -17.50 -0.20 -1.28
CA THR A 193 -17.90 1.18 -1.07
C THR A 193 -16.68 2.07 -0.82
N CYS A 194 -16.81 3.36 -1.11
CA CYS A 194 -15.75 4.33 -0.83
C CYS A 194 -15.41 4.43 0.67
N GLU A 195 -16.34 4.08 1.55
CA GLU A 195 -16.09 4.00 2.99
C GLU A 195 -15.18 2.81 3.33
N GLU A 196 -15.44 1.62 2.79
CA GLU A 196 -14.59 0.45 2.99
C GLU A 196 -13.18 0.65 2.41
N ILE A 197 -13.07 1.31 1.25
CA ILE A 197 -11.77 1.69 0.67
C ILE A 197 -11.02 2.63 1.62
N ARG A 198 -11.72 3.63 2.19
CA ARG A 198 -11.16 4.58 3.16
C ARG A 198 -10.64 3.85 4.40
N GLU A 199 -11.43 2.97 4.99
CA GLU A 199 -11.06 2.22 6.17
C GLU A 199 -9.83 1.34 5.93
N LYS A 200 -9.79 0.63 4.80
CA LYS A 200 -8.64 -0.19 4.41
C LYS A 200 -7.38 0.65 4.20
N ALA A 201 -7.51 1.82 3.58
CA ALA A 201 -6.40 2.76 3.42
C ALA A 201 -5.86 3.22 4.77
N PHE A 202 -6.70 3.65 5.70
CA PHE A 202 -6.24 4.04 7.04
C PHE A 202 -5.61 2.89 7.82
N ALA A 203 -6.23 1.70 7.79
CA ALA A 203 -5.71 0.51 8.47
C ALA A 203 -4.31 0.09 7.99
N SER A 204 -3.95 0.42 6.74
CA SER A 204 -2.61 0.12 6.19
C SER A 204 -1.48 0.99 6.75
N HIS A 205 -1.78 2.16 7.32
CA HIS A 205 -0.74 3.13 7.70
C HIS A 205 0.18 2.58 8.79
N THR A 206 -0.37 2.15 9.93
CA THR A 206 0.44 1.64 11.03
C THR A 206 1.36 0.49 10.62
N PRO A 207 0.89 -0.61 10.00
CA PRO A 207 1.79 -1.69 9.60
C PRO A 207 2.84 -1.23 8.58
N CYS A 208 2.48 -0.38 7.62
CA CYS A 208 3.45 0.12 6.63
C CYS A 208 4.48 1.09 7.23
N ASN A 209 4.13 1.90 8.23
CA ASN A 209 5.10 2.80 8.86
C ASN A 209 6.08 2.05 9.76
N VAL A 210 5.62 0.99 10.44
CA VAL A 210 6.44 0.18 11.36
C VAL A 210 7.27 -0.85 10.61
N ASN A 211 6.75 -1.39 9.52
CA ASN A 211 7.45 -2.39 8.72
C ASN A 211 7.24 -2.12 7.21
N PRO A 212 7.88 -1.06 6.69
CA PRO A 212 7.68 -0.60 5.31
C PRO A 212 8.26 -1.50 4.25
N GLY A 213 9.22 -2.36 4.57
CA GLY A 213 9.92 -3.19 3.59
C GLY A 213 11.09 -3.93 4.20
N ASN A 214 11.66 -4.88 3.46
CA ASN A 214 12.76 -5.69 3.97
C ASN A 214 14.03 -4.87 4.18
N GLY A 215 14.60 -4.93 5.37
CA GLY A 215 15.82 -4.19 5.71
C GLY A 215 15.65 -2.67 5.77
N VAL A 216 14.41 -2.18 5.77
CA VAL A 216 14.09 -0.75 5.88
C VAL A 216 13.85 -0.41 7.33
N SER A 217 14.39 0.73 7.78
CA SER A 217 14.16 1.22 9.15
C SER A 217 12.67 1.38 9.42
N SER A 218 12.24 0.97 10.61
CA SER A 218 10.90 1.32 11.10
C SER A 218 10.82 2.84 11.33
N VAL A 219 9.61 3.40 11.25
CA VAL A 219 9.36 4.76 11.73
C VAL A 219 9.89 4.96 13.16
N CYS A 220 9.85 3.91 13.99
CA CYS A 220 10.31 3.92 15.39
C CYS A 220 11.81 4.22 15.55
N ASP A 221 12.60 3.90 14.53
CA ASP A 221 14.06 3.91 14.56
C ASP A 221 14.64 5.11 13.78
N LEU A 222 13.80 5.94 13.15
CA LEU A 222 14.23 7.13 12.43
C LEU A 222 14.93 8.14 13.34
N ASP A 223 15.79 8.95 12.74
CA ASP A 223 16.49 10.02 13.44
C ASP A 223 15.56 11.21 13.72
N CYS A 224 15.94 12.03 14.70
CA CYS A 224 15.13 13.19 15.12
C CYS A 224 14.90 14.21 13.99
N SER A 225 15.88 14.37 13.09
CA SER A 225 15.74 15.21 11.90
C SER A 225 14.63 14.73 10.98
N ASP A 226 14.51 13.41 10.77
CA ASP A 226 13.45 12.82 9.95
C ASP A 226 12.09 12.94 10.63
N TYR A 227 11.99 12.77 11.95
CA TYR A 227 10.74 13.02 12.70
C TYR A 227 10.26 14.46 12.58
N LEU A 228 11.17 15.43 12.73
CA LEU A 228 10.85 16.84 12.50
C LEU A 228 10.37 17.04 11.06
N GLN A 229 11.07 16.45 10.08
CA GLN A 229 10.71 16.57 8.68
C GLN A 229 9.35 15.94 8.35
N ILE A 230 8.99 14.77 8.94
CA ILE A 230 7.65 14.17 8.84
C ILE A 230 6.61 15.19 9.28
N PHE A 231 6.76 15.75 10.49
CA PHE A 231 5.81 16.73 11.01
C PHE A 231 5.70 17.98 10.14
N TRP A 232 6.83 18.55 9.72
CA TRP A 232 6.84 19.74 8.85
C TRP A 232 6.18 19.48 7.50
N THR A 233 6.30 18.25 6.98
CA THR A 233 5.69 17.83 5.71
C THR A 233 4.16 17.82 5.82
N ILE A 234 3.61 17.32 6.93
CA ILE A 234 2.17 17.14 7.09
C ILE A 234 1.46 18.25 7.89
N LYS A 235 2.22 19.21 8.48
CA LYS A 235 1.64 20.21 9.40
C LYS A 235 0.50 21.03 8.80
N GLY A 236 0.58 21.33 7.50
CA GLY A 236 -0.39 22.16 6.80
C GLY A 236 -1.76 21.49 6.70
N SER A 237 -1.79 20.16 6.86
CA SER A 237 -2.97 19.33 6.74
C SER A 237 -3.74 19.16 8.06
N PHE A 238 -3.20 19.65 9.19
CA PHE A 238 -3.85 19.64 10.52
C PHE A 238 -4.95 20.71 10.68
N VAL A 239 -5.27 21.47 9.64
CA VAL A 239 -6.28 22.55 9.68
C VAL A 239 -7.72 22.00 9.58
N LYS A 240 -7.90 20.73 9.19
CA LYS A 240 -9.21 20.05 9.18
C LYS A 240 -9.34 19.12 10.40
N VAL A 241 -10.48 19.14 11.08
CA VAL A 241 -10.66 18.44 12.39
C VAL A 241 -10.64 16.91 12.22
N ASP A 242 -11.26 16.40 11.15
CA ASP A 242 -11.41 14.97 10.90
C ASP A 242 -10.04 14.33 10.52
N THR A 243 -9.19 15.09 9.84
CA THR A 243 -7.84 14.67 9.44
C THR A 243 -6.88 14.65 10.59
N LEU A 244 -7.02 15.62 11.49
CA LEU A 244 -6.25 15.70 12.71
C LEU A 244 -6.53 14.48 13.58
N TRP A 245 -7.79 14.08 13.75
CA TRP A 245 -8.16 12.92 14.56
C TRP A 245 -7.62 11.60 14.00
N GLU A 246 -7.75 11.35 12.69
CA GLU A 246 -7.24 10.11 12.09
C GLU A 246 -5.70 10.08 11.98
N SER A 247 -5.06 11.23 11.75
CA SER A 247 -3.60 11.33 11.81
C SER A 247 -3.08 11.10 13.23
N LEU A 248 -3.79 11.60 14.25
CA LEU A 248 -3.49 11.36 15.67
C LEU A 248 -3.67 9.89 16.06
N LYS A 249 -4.72 9.20 15.58
CA LYS A 249 -4.88 7.75 15.75
C LYS A 249 -3.75 6.96 15.09
N GLY A 250 -3.35 7.34 13.88
CA GLY A 250 -2.22 6.71 13.19
C GLY A 250 -0.93 6.83 14.00
N ILE A 251 -0.63 8.03 14.50
CA ILE A 251 0.53 8.29 15.36
C ILE A 251 0.43 7.52 16.68
N TRP A 252 -0.75 7.45 17.30
CA TRP A 252 -1.02 6.69 18.53
C TRP A 252 -0.72 5.20 18.34
N ASN A 253 -1.30 4.58 17.31
CA ASN A 253 -1.12 3.17 16.98
C ASN A 253 0.35 2.84 16.63
N ILE A 254 1.08 3.80 16.05
CA ILE A 254 2.53 3.68 15.84
C ILE A 254 3.26 3.70 17.19
N GLY A 255 2.92 4.64 18.08
CA GLY A 255 3.50 4.75 19.43
C GLY A 255 3.35 3.48 20.26
N GLU A 256 2.17 2.86 20.24
CA GLU A 256 1.94 1.55 20.90
C GLU A 256 2.87 0.46 20.37
N LYS A 257 3.13 0.42 19.06
CA LYS A 257 4.02 -0.57 18.43
C LYS A 257 5.51 -0.27 18.61
N CYS A 258 5.88 1.01 18.72
CA CYS A 258 7.27 1.43 18.85
C CYS A 258 7.84 1.25 20.27
N GLY A 259 6.97 1.12 21.29
CA GLY A 259 7.39 0.92 22.67
C GLY A 259 8.16 2.10 23.28
N LEU A 260 8.67 1.91 24.51
CA LEU A 260 9.32 2.96 25.31
C LEU A 260 10.73 3.36 24.82
N SER A 261 11.34 2.61 23.90
CA SER A 261 12.73 2.80 23.43
C SER A 261 12.87 3.56 22.12
N ALA A 262 11.76 4.00 21.52
CA ALA A 262 11.76 4.66 20.22
C ALA A 262 12.54 5.99 20.24
N ASN A 263 13.28 6.25 19.16
CA ASN A 263 14.04 7.49 18.97
C ASN A 263 13.15 8.74 19.02
N ILE A 264 11.84 8.57 18.85
CA ILE A 264 10.81 9.59 19.05
C ILE A 264 10.88 10.26 20.44
N LYS A 265 11.09 9.49 21.52
CA LYS A 265 11.18 10.04 22.89
C LYS A 265 12.48 10.81 23.11
N LYS A 266 13.60 10.27 22.60
CA LYS A 266 14.90 10.97 22.62
C LYS A 266 14.82 12.28 21.85
N CYS A 267 14.15 12.28 20.70
CA CYS A 267 13.91 13.48 19.90
C CYS A 267 13.05 14.50 20.66
N ALA A 268 11.95 14.07 21.27
CA ALA A 268 11.11 14.94 22.10
C ALA A 268 11.92 15.56 23.24
N GLN A 269 12.70 14.78 23.99
CA GLN A 269 13.58 15.27 25.05
C GLN A 269 14.63 16.26 24.56
N LEU A 270 15.26 15.98 23.40
CA LEU A 270 16.25 16.86 22.79
C LEU A 270 15.62 18.21 22.36
N ILE A 271 14.38 18.17 21.87
CA ILE A 271 13.60 19.35 21.48
C ILE A 271 13.13 20.13 22.72
N ILE A 272 12.74 19.47 23.82
CA ILE A 272 12.49 20.12 25.11
C ILE A 272 13.74 20.86 25.57
N PHE A 273 14.89 20.20 25.54
CA PHE A 273 16.16 20.78 25.96
C PHE A 273 16.57 21.98 25.10
N LEU A 274 16.41 21.89 23.77
CA LEU A 274 16.66 23.00 22.85
C LEU A 274 15.65 24.16 23.01
N ASN A 275 14.37 23.88 23.32
CA ASN A 275 13.36 24.89 23.66
C ASN A 275 13.68 25.64 24.94
N LEU A 276 14.15 24.93 25.97
CA LEU A 276 14.53 25.53 27.24
C LEU A 276 15.75 26.46 27.07
N MET A 277 16.61 26.20 26.07
CA MET A 277 17.72 27.08 25.70
C MET A 277 17.34 28.22 24.75
N VAL A 278 16.35 28.03 23.88
CA VAL A 278 15.93 29.02 22.87
C VAL A 278 14.55 29.56 23.23
N ASN A 279 14.53 30.67 23.96
CA ASN A 279 13.30 31.32 24.37
C ASN A 279 12.51 31.82 23.13
N LYS A 280 11.26 31.32 23.00
CA LYS A 280 10.22 31.67 22.00
C LYS A 280 10.35 31.05 20.61
N ASN A 281 9.94 29.79 20.47
CA ASN A 281 9.35 29.34 19.21
C ASN A 281 8.00 28.64 19.45
N LYS A 282 6.89 29.36 19.20
CA LYS A 282 5.50 28.85 19.29
C LYS A 282 5.32 27.54 18.50
N PHE A 283 6.15 27.35 17.49
CA PHE A 283 6.21 26.18 16.63
C PHE A 283 6.75 24.93 17.34
N LEU A 284 7.90 25.02 18.02
CA LEU A 284 8.48 23.90 18.74
C LEU A 284 7.52 23.46 19.86
N ASN A 285 6.78 24.39 20.47
CA ASN A 285 5.75 24.08 21.47
C ASN A 285 4.57 23.28 20.88
N SER A 286 4.19 23.49 19.62
CA SER A 286 3.11 22.73 18.98
C SER A 286 3.55 21.30 18.63
N PHE A 287 4.76 21.14 18.09
CA PHE A 287 5.35 19.82 17.87
C PHE A 287 5.54 19.09 19.20
N LEU A 288 6.06 19.79 20.20
CA LEU A 288 6.26 19.26 21.54
C LEU A 288 4.96 18.84 22.21
N ASN A 289 3.89 19.65 22.12
CA ASN A 289 2.58 19.29 22.65
C ASN A 289 2.01 18.05 21.96
N LEU A 290 2.21 17.89 20.65
CA LEU A 290 1.80 16.69 19.93
C LEU A 290 2.58 15.45 20.44
N MET A 291 3.90 15.58 20.57
CA MET A 291 4.79 14.50 21.03
C MET A 291 4.56 14.15 22.51
N LEU A 292 4.35 15.14 23.38
CA LEU A 292 3.99 14.97 24.79
C LEU A 292 2.59 14.36 24.94
N LYS A 293 1.65 14.70 24.05
CA LYS A 293 0.33 14.07 24.05
C LYS A 293 0.44 12.58 23.72
N VAL A 294 1.33 12.20 22.80
CA VAL A 294 1.69 10.79 22.57
C VAL A 294 2.30 10.17 23.83
N ASP A 295 3.27 10.84 24.47
CA ASP A 295 3.95 10.32 25.68
C ASP A 295 3.03 10.17 26.91
N SER A 296 2.20 11.16 27.20
CA SER A 296 1.22 11.14 28.31
C SER A 296 0.21 10.00 28.20
N GLN A 297 -0.13 9.64 26.96
CA GLN A 297 -1.05 8.55 26.69
C GLN A 297 -0.31 7.21 26.84
N MET A 298 1.00 7.14 26.60
CA MET A 298 1.85 5.98 26.93
C MET A 298 1.98 5.72 28.44
N GLU A 299 1.98 6.77 29.28
CA GLU A 299 1.98 6.61 30.75
C GLU A 299 0.63 6.10 31.28
N LEU A 300 -0.48 6.52 30.67
CA LEU A 300 -1.83 6.03 30.99
C LEU A 300 -2.09 4.58 30.49
N ALA A 301 -1.28 4.09 29.56
CA ALA A 301 -1.39 2.76 28.97
C ALA A 301 -0.44 1.71 29.57
N GLN A 302 0.33 2.04 30.62
CA GLN A 302 1.03 1.02 31.39
C GLN A 302 -0.01 0.13 32.10
N PRO A 303 -0.04 -1.20 31.86
CA PRO A 303 -0.83 -2.06 32.72
C PRO A 303 -0.25 -1.93 34.14
N LEU A 304 -1.13 -1.72 35.11
CA LEU A 304 -0.82 -1.88 36.53
C LEU A 304 0.05 -3.13 36.68
N ARG A 305 1.29 -2.96 37.14
CA ARG A 305 2.07 -4.09 37.67
C ARG A 305 1.23 -4.71 38.78
N VAL A 306 0.61 -5.84 38.49
CA VAL A 306 0.06 -6.70 39.53
C VAL A 306 1.26 -7.37 40.20
N PRO A 307 1.38 -7.32 41.54
CA PRO A 307 2.47 -7.96 42.27
C PRO A 307 2.51 -9.48 42.06
#